data_AF-D2CQE2-F1
#
_entry.id   AF-D2CQE2-F1
#
_cell.length_a   1.000
_cell.length_b   1.000
_cell.length_c   1.000
_cell.angle_alpha   90.00
_cell.angle_beta   90.00
_cell.angle_gamma   90.00
#
_symmetry.space_group_name_H-M   'P 1'
#
loop_
_entity.id
_entity.type
_entity.pdbx_description
1 polymer ?
#
loop_
_entity_poly.entity_id
_entity_poly.type
_entity_poly.pdbx_seq_one_letter_code
_entity_poly.pdbx_strand_id
1 'polypeptide(L)'
;TTPAAIDCCLSVGDEMDVQVMIHTDTLNESGSVEDTVAAIRGRTIHAFHTEGAGGGHAPDIIKICGEEFVLPSPTNPTRPFTKNTLEEHLDMLMVCHHLDKSIPEDIAFAESRIRRETIAAEDILHDMGALSIIASDSQAMGRVGEVIIRTWQTADKMKRQRGRLSEETGANDNIRARRYIAKY
;
A
#
# COMPACT_ATOMS: atom_id res chain seq x y z
N THR A 1 -0.46 10.32 -12.31
CA THR A 1 0.71 11.13 -11.93
C THR A 1 1.77 10.96 -13.00
N THR A 2 2.31 12.03 -13.58
CA THR A 2 3.24 11.91 -14.73
C THR A 2 4.72 12.00 -14.31
N PRO A 3 5.66 11.43 -15.09
CA PRO A 3 7.10 11.54 -14.82
C PRO A 3 7.60 12.98 -14.65
N ALA A 4 7.09 13.93 -15.45
CA ALA A 4 7.48 15.33 -15.36
C ALA A 4 7.01 15.98 -14.04
N ALA A 5 5.82 15.63 -13.56
CA ALA A 5 5.31 16.12 -12.27
C ALA A 5 6.12 15.52 -11.10
N ILE A 6 6.48 14.23 -11.20
CA ILE A 6 7.33 13.55 -10.21
C ILE A 6 8.70 14.25 -10.11
N ASP A 7 9.36 14.46 -11.25
CA ASP A 7 10.70 15.07 -11.28
C ASP A 7 10.69 16.48 -10.69
N CYS A 8 9.73 17.31 -11.10
CA CYS A 8 9.56 18.67 -10.61
C CYS A 8 9.28 18.70 -9.10
N CYS A 9 8.33 17.89 -8.63
CA CYS A 9 7.94 17.86 -7.22
C CYS A 9 9.09 17.39 -6.31
N LEU A 10 9.83 16.37 -6.73
CA LEU A 10 11.00 15.89 -5.98
C LEU A 10 12.15 16.90 -5.97
N SER A 11 12.39 17.62 -7.07
CA SER A 11 13.38 18.71 -7.08
C SER A 11 13.03 19.80 -6.06
N VAL A 12 11.75 20.20 -5.98
CA VAL A 12 11.29 21.17 -4.96
C VAL A 12 11.38 20.56 -3.55
N GLY A 13 11.05 19.27 -3.40
CA GLY A 13 11.18 18.54 -2.13
C GLY A 13 12.61 18.57 -1.59
N ASP A 14 13.59 18.29 -2.44
CA ASP A 14 15.01 18.34 -2.11
C ASP A 14 15.47 19.77 -1.77
N GLU A 15 15.04 20.78 -2.54
CA GLU A 15 15.40 22.19 -2.30
C GLU A 15 14.83 22.73 -0.97
N MET A 16 13.66 22.25 -0.56
CA MET A 16 12.92 22.74 0.61
C MET A 16 13.07 21.84 1.84
N ASP A 17 13.75 20.71 1.74
CA ASP A 17 13.86 19.68 2.79
C ASP A 17 12.47 19.22 3.30
N VAL A 18 11.59 18.86 2.36
CA VAL A 18 10.24 18.34 2.67
C VAL A 18 9.98 17.00 1.99
N GLN A 19 9.28 16.11 2.70
CA GLN A 19 8.90 14.81 2.16
C GLN A 19 7.87 14.94 1.03
N VAL A 20 8.01 14.11 0.00
CA VAL A 20 7.05 13.98 -1.09
C VAL A 20 6.31 12.65 -0.95
N MET A 21 4.98 12.72 -0.92
CA MET A 21 4.11 11.54 -0.92
C MET A 21 3.51 11.32 -2.31
N ILE A 22 3.37 10.06 -2.73
CA ILE A 22 2.87 9.73 -4.07
C ILE A 22 1.75 8.69 -4.07
N HIS A 23 0.73 8.99 -4.86
CA HIS A 23 -0.23 8.06 -5.44
C HIS A 23 0.12 7.96 -6.94
N THR A 24 0.54 6.78 -7.42
CA THR A 24 1.09 6.65 -8.78
C THR A 24 -0.01 6.46 -9.84
N ASP A 25 0.40 6.41 -11.10
CA ASP A 25 -0.52 6.34 -12.24
C ASP A 25 -1.18 4.95 -12.40
N THR A 26 -2.35 4.78 -11.79
CA THR A 26 -3.11 3.50 -11.86
C THR A 26 -3.36 3.05 -13.30
N LEU A 27 -3.59 3.98 -14.22
CA LEU A 27 -3.94 3.69 -15.60
C LEU A 27 -2.72 3.31 -16.45
N ASN A 28 -1.51 3.48 -15.91
CA ASN A 28 -0.28 3.40 -16.69
C ASN A 28 -0.31 4.30 -17.94
N GLU A 29 -1.01 5.44 -17.87
CA GLU A 29 -1.20 6.35 -19.01
C GLU A 29 0.14 6.94 -19.46
N SER A 30 0.98 7.30 -18.49
CA SER A 30 2.26 7.96 -18.71
C SER A 30 3.47 7.02 -18.65
N GLY A 31 3.25 5.72 -18.44
CA GLY A 31 4.27 4.70 -18.30
C GLY A 31 3.90 3.63 -17.27
N SER A 32 4.71 2.58 -17.18
CA SER A 32 4.57 1.53 -16.16
C SER A 32 5.18 1.97 -14.82
N VAL A 33 5.13 1.10 -13.81
CA VAL A 33 5.79 1.35 -12.51
C VAL A 33 7.30 1.58 -12.67
N GLU A 34 7.95 0.92 -13.62
CA GLU A 34 9.37 1.09 -13.92
C GLU A 34 9.69 2.51 -14.43
N ASP A 35 8.80 3.12 -15.22
CA ASP A 35 8.95 4.49 -15.70
C ASP A 35 8.81 5.50 -14.54
N THR A 36 7.87 5.26 -13.61
CA THR A 36 7.73 6.05 -12.38
C THR A 36 8.97 5.93 -11.49
N VAL A 37 9.50 4.71 -11.30
CA VAL A 37 10.75 4.47 -10.56
C VAL A 37 11.92 5.21 -11.21
N ALA A 38 12.03 5.18 -12.54
CA ALA A 38 13.05 5.93 -13.27
C ALA A 38 12.89 7.44 -13.10
N ALA A 39 11.66 7.96 -13.04
CA ALA A 39 11.38 9.38 -12.79
C ALA A 39 11.77 9.82 -11.37
N ILE A 40 11.69 8.93 -10.38
CA ILE A 40 12.12 9.22 -9.01
C ILE A 40 13.65 9.42 -8.93
N ARG A 41 14.44 8.76 -9.80
CA ARG A 41 15.91 8.90 -9.88
C ARG A 41 16.63 8.65 -8.56
N GLY A 42 16.13 7.71 -7.75
CA GLY A 42 16.74 7.35 -6.47
C GLY A 42 16.56 8.37 -5.34
N ARG A 43 15.76 9.43 -5.54
CA ARG A 43 15.43 10.41 -4.49
C ARG A 43 14.44 9.82 -3.49
N THR A 44 14.51 10.28 -2.25
CA THR A 44 13.60 9.81 -1.19
C THR A 44 12.15 10.12 -1.53
N ILE A 45 11.27 9.13 -1.42
CA ILE A 45 9.85 9.31 -1.67
C ILE A 45 9.01 8.40 -0.78
N HIS A 46 7.84 8.91 -0.36
CA HIS A 46 6.88 8.16 0.43
C HIS A 46 5.75 7.63 -0.48
N ALA A 47 5.74 6.31 -0.73
CA ALA A 47 4.71 5.66 -1.53
C ALA A 47 3.46 5.33 -0.69
N PHE A 48 2.35 6.01 -0.96
CA PHE A 48 1.07 5.78 -0.27
C PHE A 48 0.39 4.49 -0.78
N HIS A 49 -0.47 3.87 0.05
CA HIS A 49 -1.24 2.63 -0.21
C HIS A 49 -0.49 1.63 -1.13
N THR A 50 0.76 1.30 -0.77
CA THR A 50 1.76 0.67 -1.65
C THR A 50 1.33 -0.68 -2.26
N GLU A 51 0.35 -1.36 -1.68
CA GLU A 51 -0.23 -2.58 -2.25
C GLU A 51 -1.03 -2.33 -3.54
N GLY A 52 -1.67 -1.16 -3.64
CA GLY A 52 -2.32 -0.67 -4.87
C GLY A 52 -3.85 -0.65 -4.86
N ALA A 53 -4.55 -1.25 -3.91
CA ALA A 53 -6.01 -1.15 -3.84
C ALA A 53 -6.49 0.30 -3.64
N GLY A 54 -5.81 1.04 -2.75
CA GLY A 54 -6.01 2.48 -2.57
C GLY A 54 -5.58 3.31 -3.79
N GLY A 55 -4.76 2.74 -4.68
CA GLY A 55 -4.39 3.23 -6.00
C GLY A 55 -2.90 3.16 -6.29
N GLY A 56 -2.56 3.30 -7.56
CA GLY A 56 -1.21 3.11 -8.08
C GLY A 56 -1.17 2.11 -9.23
N HIS A 57 -0.02 2.03 -9.91
CA HIS A 57 0.18 1.25 -11.13
C HIS A 57 -0.43 -0.15 -11.00
N ALA A 58 -1.39 -0.45 -11.88
CA ALA A 58 -2.03 -1.76 -11.92
C ALA A 58 -1.24 -2.70 -12.86
N PRO A 59 -0.88 -3.94 -12.43
CA PRO A 59 -1.19 -4.55 -11.14
C PRO A 59 -0.06 -4.47 -10.09
N ASP A 60 1.05 -3.79 -10.38
CA ASP A 60 2.36 -4.13 -9.80
C ASP A 60 3.07 -2.99 -9.07
N ILE A 61 2.34 -1.94 -8.67
CA ILE A 61 2.88 -0.88 -7.80
C ILE A 61 3.57 -1.42 -6.54
N ILE A 62 3.13 -2.57 -6.02
CA ILE A 62 3.73 -3.21 -4.84
C ILE A 62 5.23 -3.48 -4.99
N LYS A 63 5.76 -3.60 -6.22
CA LYS A 63 7.21 -3.73 -6.49
C LYS A 63 8.03 -2.59 -5.88
N ILE A 64 7.46 -1.38 -5.79
CA ILE A 64 8.16 -0.18 -5.34
C ILE A 64 8.69 -0.29 -3.90
N CYS A 65 8.15 -1.21 -3.08
CA CYS A 65 8.68 -1.45 -1.72
C CYS A 65 10.06 -2.14 -1.73
N GLY A 66 10.54 -2.61 -2.88
CA GLY A 66 11.88 -3.16 -3.04
C GLY A 66 12.98 -2.11 -3.27
N GLU A 67 12.61 -0.85 -3.50
CA GLU A 67 13.55 0.25 -3.75
C GLU A 67 14.05 0.87 -2.44
N GLU A 68 15.37 1.04 -2.30
CA GLU A 68 16.00 1.51 -1.05
C GLU A 68 15.59 2.93 -0.64
N PHE A 69 15.24 3.77 -1.62
CA PHE A 69 14.86 5.18 -1.43
C PHE A 69 13.37 5.38 -1.16
N VAL A 70 12.59 4.30 -1.09
CA VAL A 70 11.14 4.37 -0.93
C VAL A 70 10.74 4.11 0.53
N LEU A 71 9.86 4.95 1.05
CA LEU A 71 9.18 4.77 2.34
C LEU A 71 7.74 4.26 2.08
N PRO A 72 7.48 2.94 2.11
CA PRO A 72 6.18 2.39 1.76
C PRO A 72 5.17 2.45 2.92
N SER A 73 3.99 3.03 2.69
CA SER A 73 2.89 3.10 3.66
C SER A 73 1.55 2.60 3.12
N PRO A 74 1.24 1.32 3.28
CA PRO A 74 -0.11 0.85 2.99
C PRO A 74 -1.18 1.44 3.92
N THR A 75 -2.45 1.36 3.49
CA THR A 75 -3.60 1.95 4.18
C THR A 75 -4.48 0.90 4.81
N ASN A 76 -5.29 1.30 5.79
CA ASN A 76 -5.85 0.34 6.72
C ASN A 76 -7.04 -0.53 6.27
N PRO A 77 -7.81 -0.27 5.19
CA PRO A 77 -8.95 -1.13 4.88
C PRO A 77 -8.60 -2.51 4.36
N THR A 78 -7.45 -2.67 3.70
CA THR A 78 -6.97 -3.97 3.25
C THR A 78 -6.43 -4.81 4.40
N ARG A 79 -6.34 -4.24 5.62
CA ARG A 79 -5.61 -4.81 6.76
C ARG A 79 -6.53 -5.49 7.78
N PRO A 80 -6.19 -6.71 8.22
CA PRO A 80 -5.55 -7.72 7.38
C PRO A 80 -6.48 -8.17 6.24
N PHE A 81 -5.95 -8.99 5.33
CA PHE A 81 -6.80 -9.64 4.33
C PHE A 81 -7.80 -10.60 5.02
N THR A 82 -9.10 -10.41 4.78
CA THR A 82 -10.19 -11.22 5.37
C THR A 82 -11.17 -11.73 4.29
N LYS A 83 -12.14 -12.55 4.72
CA LYS A 83 -13.17 -13.11 3.83
C LYS A 83 -13.98 -12.06 3.05
N ASN A 84 -14.22 -10.89 3.64
CA ASN A 84 -15.07 -9.86 3.04
C ASN A 84 -14.26 -8.77 2.32
N THR A 85 -12.93 -8.79 2.43
CA THR A 85 -12.07 -7.69 1.96
C THR A 85 -12.26 -7.42 0.47
N LEU A 86 -12.28 -8.46 -0.38
CA LEU A 86 -12.41 -8.26 -1.83
C LEU A 86 -13.76 -7.69 -2.24
N GLU A 87 -14.85 -8.27 -1.75
CA GLU A 87 -16.19 -7.83 -2.11
C GLU A 87 -16.45 -6.39 -1.64
N GLU A 88 -16.03 -6.07 -0.41
CA GLU A 88 -16.09 -4.71 0.11
C GLU A 88 -15.31 -3.72 -0.75
N HIS A 89 -14.07 -4.05 -1.12
CA HIS A 89 -13.19 -3.12 -1.84
C HIS A 89 -13.59 -2.95 -3.30
N LEU A 90 -14.10 -4.02 -3.95
CA LEU A 90 -14.61 -3.92 -5.31
C LEU A 90 -15.80 -2.98 -5.35
N ASP A 91 -16.79 -3.17 -4.47
CA ASP A 91 -17.98 -2.32 -4.44
C ASP A 91 -17.64 -0.88 -4.02
N MET A 92 -16.76 -0.70 -3.02
CA MET A 92 -16.25 0.61 -2.62
C MET A 92 -15.58 1.35 -3.79
N LEU A 93 -14.71 0.68 -4.54
CA LEU A 93 -14.00 1.27 -5.67
C LEU A 93 -14.99 1.72 -6.76
N MET A 94 -15.96 0.85 -7.08
CA MET A 94 -16.98 1.15 -8.08
C MET A 94 -17.82 2.36 -7.69
N VAL A 95 -18.25 2.45 -6.42
CA VAL A 95 -18.98 3.61 -5.91
C VAL A 95 -18.12 4.87 -5.97
N CYS A 96 -16.88 4.82 -5.47
CA CYS A 96 -15.99 5.99 -5.44
C CYS A 96 -15.67 6.54 -6.84
N HIS A 97 -15.62 5.69 -7.85
CA HIS A 97 -15.28 6.08 -9.23
C HIS A 97 -16.51 6.16 -10.15
N HIS A 98 -17.72 6.03 -9.59
CA HIS A 98 -18.99 6.05 -10.34
C HIS A 98 -19.02 5.06 -11.52
N LEU A 99 -18.45 3.87 -11.30
CA LEU A 99 -18.36 2.81 -12.30
C LEU A 99 -19.68 2.04 -12.39
N ASP A 100 -19.98 1.55 -13.59
CA ASP A 100 -21.19 0.78 -13.89
C ASP A 100 -20.89 -0.71 -14.05
N LYS A 101 -21.58 -1.56 -13.28
CA LYS A 101 -21.50 -3.03 -13.36
C LYS A 101 -21.99 -3.61 -14.69
N SER A 102 -22.59 -2.80 -15.56
CA SER A 102 -23.00 -3.19 -16.90
C SER A 102 -21.96 -2.85 -17.98
N ILE A 103 -20.93 -2.06 -17.66
CA ILE A 103 -19.86 -1.68 -18.59
C ILE A 103 -18.65 -2.61 -18.37
N PRO A 104 -18.24 -3.41 -19.36
CA PRO A 104 -17.12 -4.35 -19.21
C PRO A 104 -15.79 -3.68 -18.86
N GLU A 105 -15.51 -2.50 -19.41
CA GLU A 105 -14.29 -1.73 -19.17
C GLU A 105 -14.20 -1.24 -17.72
N ASP A 106 -15.33 -0.86 -17.14
CA ASP A 106 -15.45 -0.43 -15.75
C ASP A 106 -15.16 -1.59 -14.79
N ILE A 107 -15.69 -2.79 -15.09
CA ILE A 107 -15.35 -4.02 -14.36
C ILE A 107 -13.88 -4.34 -14.52
N ALA A 108 -13.35 -4.30 -15.75
CA ALA A 108 -11.95 -4.61 -16.01
C ALA A 108 -11.00 -3.67 -15.25
N PHE A 109 -11.31 -2.37 -15.19
CA PHE A 109 -10.57 -1.41 -14.37
C PHE A 109 -10.67 -1.76 -12.88
N ALA A 110 -11.86 -2.06 -12.37
CA ALA A 110 -12.06 -2.38 -10.96
C ALA A 110 -11.31 -3.66 -10.53
N GLU A 111 -11.40 -4.72 -11.33
CA GLU A 111 -10.70 -5.99 -11.11
C GLU A 111 -9.19 -5.85 -11.30
N SER A 112 -8.74 -4.95 -12.18
CA SER A 112 -7.30 -4.66 -12.33
C SER A 112 -6.70 -4.07 -11.07
N ARG A 113 -7.48 -3.35 -10.25
CA ARG A 113 -7.04 -2.61 -9.06
C ARG A 113 -7.27 -3.38 -7.76
N ILE A 114 -8.41 -4.04 -7.59
CA ILE A 114 -8.73 -4.81 -6.38
C ILE A 114 -8.34 -6.28 -6.56
N ARG A 115 -7.14 -6.63 -6.09
CA ARG A 115 -6.53 -7.93 -6.35
C ARG A 115 -6.33 -8.73 -5.08
N ARG A 116 -6.72 -10.01 -5.09
CA ARG A 116 -6.57 -10.91 -3.93
C ARG A 116 -5.11 -11.11 -3.58
N GLU A 117 -4.29 -11.25 -4.61
CA GLU A 117 -2.91 -11.67 -4.56
C GLU A 117 -2.05 -10.61 -3.88
N THR A 118 -2.18 -9.34 -4.29
CA THR A 118 -1.40 -8.24 -3.72
C THR A 118 -1.89 -7.87 -2.32
N ILE A 119 -3.21 -7.87 -2.04
CA ILE A 119 -3.76 -7.66 -0.69
C ILE A 119 -3.29 -8.74 0.29
N ALA A 120 -3.21 -10.01 -0.16
CA ALA A 120 -2.66 -11.10 0.65
C ALA A 120 -1.14 -10.99 0.83
N ALA A 121 -0.40 -10.58 -0.21
CA ALA A 121 1.04 -10.37 -0.13
C ALA A 121 1.42 -9.25 0.85
N GLU A 122 0.63 -8.18 0.90
CA GLU A 122 0.80 -7.04 1.79
C GLU A 122 0.83 -7.44 3.28
N ASP A 123 0.02 -8.43 3.70
CA ASP A 123 0.08 -8.97 5.08
C ASP A 123 1.46 -9.56 5.40
N ILE A 124 2.01 -10.34 4.46
CA ILE A 124 3.29 -11.02 4.61
C ILE A 124 4.44 -10.00 4.57
N LEU A 125 4.37 -9.03 3.65
CA LEU A 125 5.37 -7.98 3.51
C LEU A 125 5.44 -7.07 4.74
N HIS A 126 4.31 -6.79 5.40
CA HIS A 126 4.31 -6.12 6.71
C HIS A 126 5.01 -6.95 7.79
N ASP A 127 4.74 -8.25 7.86
CA ASP A 127 5.32 -9.16 8.86
C ASP A 127 6.82 -9.35 8.64
N MET A 128 7.28 -9.31 7.37
CA MET A 128 8.71 -9.31 7.00
C MET A 128 9.40 -7.98 7.29
N GLY A 129 8.65 -6.89 7.39
CA GLY A 129 9.20 -5.54 7.58
C GLY A 129 9.55 -4.81 6.28
N ALA A 130 9.14 -5.33 5.11
CA ALA A 130 9.29 -4.65 3.81
C ALA A 130 8.33 -3.46 3.64
N LEU A 131 7.20 -3.48 4.36
CA LEU A 131 6.26 -2.36 4.44
C LEU A 131 6.35 -1.69 5.80
N SER A 132 6.70 -0.40 5.80
CA SER A 132 7.27 0.28 6.97
C SER A 132 6.26 1.05 7.80
N ILE A 133 5.16 1.52 7.19
CA ILE A 133 4.17 2.39 7.85
C ILE A 133 2.76 1.83 7.59
N ILE A 134 1.82 2.04 8.51
CA ILE A 134 0.39 1.82 8.30
C ILE A 134 -0.35 3.14 8.50
N ALA A 135 -1.02 3.61 7.46
CA ALA A 135 -1.79 4.86 7.46
C ALA A 135 -3.30 4.59 7.40
N SER A 136 -4.11 5.64 7.58
CA SER A 136 -5.58 5.53 7.49
C SER A 136 -6.07 5.57 6.06
N ASP A 137 -5.85 6.70 5.38
CA ASP A 137 -6.59 7.19 4.21
C ASP A 137 -8.00 7.73 4.56
N SER A 138 -8.06 8.57 5.59
CA SER A 138 -9.30 8.94 6.28
C SER A 138 -10.42 9.40 5.33
N GLN A 139 -11.50 8.62 5.27
CA GLN A 139 -12.69 8.86 4.45
C GLN A 139 -12.44 8.85 2.92
N ALA A 140 -11.27 8.44 2.47
CA ALA A 140 -10.87 8.39 1.07
C ALA A 140 -10.33 6.99 0.71
N MET A 141 -11.10 5.94 1.02
CA MET A 141 -10.65 4.54 1.07
C MET A 141 -9.86 4.19 2.33
N GLY A 142 -10.28 4.71 3.49
CA GLY A 142 -9.61 4.50 4.76
C GLY A 142 -10.40 4.93 5.99
N ARG A 143 -10.00 4.41 7.15
CA ARG A 143 -10.74 4.58 8.42
C ARG A 143 -9.86 5.23 9.49
N VAL A 144 -10.07 6.51 9.78
CA VAL A 144 -9.18 7.28 10.68
C VAL A 144 -9.01 6.65 12.07
N GLY A 145 -10.08 6.10 12.65
CA GLY A 145 -10.07 5.51 13.99
C GLY A 145 -9.49 4.09 14.06
N GLU A 146 -9.05 3.51 12.94
CA GLU A 146 -8.71 2.08 12.87
C GLU A 146 -7.23 1.79 12.60
N VAL A 147 -6.34 2.78 12.47
CA VAL A 147 -4.90 2.56 12.20
C VAL A 147 -4.28 1.59 13.21
N ILE A 148 -4.48 1.85 14.51
CA ILE A 148 -3.90 1.06 15.60
C ILE A 148 -4.47 -0.37 15.59
N ILE A 149 -5.80 -0.52 15.60
CA ILE A 149 -6.43 -1.85 15.69
C ILE A 149 -6.10 -2.72 14.48
N ARG A 150 -6.06 -2.13 13.27
CA ARG A 150 -5.75 -2.84 12.02
C ARG A 150 -4.31 -3.32 11.97
N THR A 151 -3.39 -2.53 12.55
CA THR A 151 -1.99 -2.92 12.74
C THR A 151 -1.89 -4.20 13.60
N TRP A 152 -2.56 -4.23 14.75
CA TRP A 152 -2.51 -5.38 15.65
C TRP A 152 -3.28 -6.60 15.13
N GLN A 153 -4.40 -6.41 14.42
CA GLN A 153 -5.10 -7.49 13.74
C GLN A 153 -4.23 -8.16 12.67
N THR A 154 -3.41 -7.37 11.96
CA THR A 154 -2.45 -7.90 11.00
C THR A 154 -1.35 -8.72 11.69
N ALA A 155 -0.80 -8.22 12.79
CA ALA A 155 0.17 -8.96 13.60
C ALA A 155 -0.40 -10.28 14.14
N ASP A 156 -1.64 -10.28 14.65
CA ASP A 156 -2.33 -11.50 15.13
C ASP A 156 -2.50 -12.52 14.00
N LYS A 157 -3.03 -12.10 12.85
CA LYS A 157 -3.23 -12.98 11.70
C LYS A 157 -1.90 -13.60 11.26
N MET A 158 -0.84 -12.81 11.16
CA MET A 158 0.47 -13.28 10.73
C MET A 158 1.10 -14.24 11.74
N LYS A 159 0.93 -13.99 13.04
CA LYS A 159 1.31 -14.98 14.06
C LYS A 159 0.57 -16.30 13.90
N ARG A 160 -0.74 -16.26 13.67
CA ARG A 160 -1.57 -17.49 13.53
C ARG A 160 -1.23 -18.29 12.27
N GLN A 161 -0.86 -17.62 11.18
CA GLN A 161 -0.59 -18.28 9.89
C GLN A 161 0.88 -18.64 9.68
N ARG A 162 1.81 -17.80 10.14
CA ARG A 162 3.26 -17.95 9.91
C ARG A 162 4.03 -18.37 11.16
N GLY A 163 3.35 -18.42 12.31
CA GLY A 163 3.97 -18.73 13.58
C GLY A 163 4.86 -17.59 14.08
N ARG A 164 5.91 -17.99 14.79
CA ARG A 164 6.86 -17.08 15.44
C ARG A 164 7.87 -16.54 14.42
N LEU A 165 8.26 -15.28 14.57
CA LEU A 165 9.37 -14.71 13.80
C LEU A 165 10.69 -15.41 14.16
N SER A 166 11.60 -15.54 13.20
CA SER A 166 12.88 -16.25 13.39
C SER A 166 13.82 -15.51 14.35
N GLU A 167 13.69 -14.19 14.46
CA GLU A 167 14.52 -13.34 15.31
C GLU A 167 14.06 -13.31 16.78
N GLU A 168 12.96 -13.97 17.11
CA GLU A 168 12.33 -13.90 18.43
C GLU A 168 13.02 -14.81 19.45
N THR A 169 13.27 -14.30 20.67
CA THR A 169 13.91 -15.05 21.78
C THR A 169 13.01 -15.17 23.02
N GLY A 170 12.92 -16.35 23.64
CA GLY A 170 12.08 -16.60 24.84
C GLY A 170 10.58 -16.78 24.55
N ALA A 171 9.73 -17.03 25.55
CA ALA A 171 8.30 -17.34 25.33
C ALA A 171 7.41 -16.09 25.16
N ASN A 172 7.65 -15.29 24.11
CA ASN A 172 6.96 -14.03 23.83
C ASN A 172 6.93 -13.72 22.32
N ASP A 173 6.32 -12.59 21.94
CA ASP A 173 6.25 -12.04 20.57
C ASP A 173 6.83 -10.61 20.50
N ASN A 174 7.86 -10.31 21.31
CA ASN A 174 8.36 -8.94 21.50
C ASN A 174 8.96 -8.34 20.23
N ILE A 175 9.64 -9.11 19.38
CA ILE A 175 10.17 -8.63 18.09
C ILE A 175 9.00 -8.27 17.18
N ARG A 176 7.98 -9.13 17.07
CA ARG A 176 6.79 -8.81 16.26
C ARG A 176 6.08 -7.57 16.80
N ALA A 177 5.86 -7.49 18.11
CA ALA A 177 5.19 -6.35 18.72
C ALA A 177 5.94 -5.04 18.46
N ARG A 178 7.28 -5.04 18.60
CA ARG A 178 8.12 -3.87 18.27
C ARG A 178 8.10 -3.52 16.78
N ARG A 179 8.14 -4.52 15.89
CA ARG A 179 8.06 -4.31 14.44
C ARG A 179 6.74 -3.67 14.02
N TYR A 180 5.63 -4.05 14.65
CA TYR A 180 4.30 -3.55 14.30
C TYR A 180 3.96 -2.22 14.98
N ILE A 181 4.34 -1.99 16.25
CA ILE A 181 4.13 -0.69 16.90
C ILE A 181 4.93 0.43 16.23
N ALA A 182 6.09 0.12 15.63
CA ALA A 182 6.89 1.11 14.91
C ALA A 182 6.25 1.59 13.58
N LYS A 183 5.12 1.01 13.16
CA LYS A 183 4.45 1.33 11.89
C LYS A 183 3.46 2.49 12.01
N TYR A 184 3.15 2.98 13.21
CA TYR A 184 2.23 4.09 13.48
C TYR A 184 2.65 4.87 14.73
#